data_AF-A0AA37MLZ2-F1
#
_entry.id   AF-A0AA37MLZ2-F1
#
_cell.length_a   1.000
_cell.length_b   1.000
_cell.length_c   1.000
_cell.angle_alpha   90.00
_cell.angle_beta   90.00
_cell.angle_gamma   90.00
#
_symmetry.space_group_name_H-M   'P 1'
#
loop_
_entity.id
_entity.type
_entity.pdbx_description
1 polymer ?
#
loop_
_entity_poly.entity_id
_entity_poly.type
_entity_poly.pdbx_seq_one_letter_code
_entity_poly.pdbx_strand_id
1 'polypeptide(L)'
;MGSSPQQSLQSRLFGFWAPSGYEVTVFKIDKDSLYYVDEYPIVAVPYQFAGDSMTIVGDGDTIVQHISFRKDTLVMKNQWGDVSCFVPVK
;
A
#
# COMPACT_ATOMS: atom_id res chain seq x y z
N MET A 1 -18.03 -4.76 20.70
CA MET A 1 -17.58 -4.26 19.38
C MET A 1 -16.06 -4.30 19.37
N GLY A 2 -15.47 -5.43 19.01
CA GLY A 2 -14.04 -5.50 18.75
C GLY A 2 -13.82 -5.14 17.30
N SER A 3 -13.04 -4.10 17.03
CA SER A 3 -12.55 -3.78 15.69
C SER A 3 -11.88 -5.03 15.12
N SER A 4 -12.40 -5.57 14.02
CA SER A 4 -11.84 -6.76 13.38
C SER A 4 -10.37 -6.49 13.02
N PRO A 5 -9.45 -7.46 13.18
CA PRO A 5 -8.04 -7.27 12.86
C PRO A 5 -7.79 -6.70 11.45
N GLN A 6 -8.67 -7.03 10.49
CA GLN A 6 -8.65 -6.49 9.13
C GLN A 6 -8.96 -4.99 9.06
N GLN A 7 -9.91 -4.48 9.86
CA GLN A 7 -10.19 -3.04 9.93
C GLN A 7 -9.03 -2.25 10.54
N SER A 8 -8.34 -2.84 11.52
CA SER A 8 -7.14 -2.25 12.13
C SER A 8 -5.96 -2.17 11.14
N LEU A 9 -5.81 -3.19 10.29
CA LEU A 9 -4.78 -3.21 9.26
C LEU A 9 -5.05 -2.18 8.16
N GLN A 10 -6.29 -2.12 7.65
CA GLN A 10 -6.67 -1.18 6.59
C GLN A 10 -6.57 0.27 7.05
N SER A 11 -7.05 0.59 8.26
CA SER A 11 -6.98 1.96 8.79
C SER A 11 -5.54 2.44 8.96
N ARG A 12 -4.62 1.52 9.30
CA ARG A 12 -3.18 1.82 9.42
C ARG A 12 -2.49 2.02 8.08
N LEU A 13 -3.00 1.42 7.01
CA LEU A 13 -2.43 1.52 5.67
C LEU A 13 -2.73 2.87 5.01
N PHE A 14 -3.82 3.52 5.38
CA PHE A 14 -4.22 4.78 4.76
C PHE A 14 -3.25 5.91 5.09
N GLY A 15 -2.83 6.65 4.07
CA GLY A 15 -1.87 7.74 4.20
C GLY A 15 -0.84 7.78 3.08
N PHE A 16 0.19 8.59 3.30
CA PHE A 16 1.31 8.77 2.37
C PHE A 16 2.49 7.90 2.76
N TRP A 17 3.15 7.34 1.76
CA TRP A 17 4.23 6.39 1.94
C TRP A 17 5.44 6.78 1.08
N ALA A 18 6.63 6.69 1.69
CA ALA A 18 7.91 6.88 1.02
C ALA A 18 8.75 5.60 1.13
N PRO A 19 9.51 5.20 0.10
CA PRO A 19 10.42 4.06 0.18
C PRO A 19 11.40 4.24 1.33
N SER A 20 11.57 3.19 2.14
CA SER A 20 12.49 3.20 3.26
C SER A 20 13.92 3.47 2.78
N GLY A 21 14.50 4.58 3.22
CA GLY A 21 15.84 5.03 2.80
C GLY A 21 15.84 6.11 1.72
N TYR A 22 14.67 6.55 1.26
CA TYR A 22 14.50 7.65 0.31
C TYR A 22 13.53 8.70 0.88
N GLU A 23 13.81 9.98 0.63
CA GLU A 23 12.99 11.11 1.10
C GLU A 23 11.96 11.59 0.06
N VAL A 24 11.55 10.70 -0.85
CA VAL A 24 10.57 11.02 -1.89
C VAL A 24 9.28 10.27 -1.58
N THR A 25 8.18 11.00 -1.41
CA THR A 25 6.84 10.41 -1.35
C THR A 25 6.53 9.79 -2.70
N VAL A 26 6.25 8.49 -2.71
CA VAL A 26 5.99 7.76 -3.97
C VAL A 26 4.50 7.53 -4.16
N PHE A 27 3.75 7.23 -3.09
CA PHE A 27 2.32 7.03 -3.24
C PHE A 27 1.48 7.34 -2.00
N LYS A 28 0.19 7.58 -2.26
CA LYS A 28 -0.89 7.68 -1.27
C LYS A 28 -1.78 6.44 -1.37
N ILE A 29 -2.19 5.87 -0.24
CA ILE A 29 -3.22 4.83 -0.20
C ILE A 29 -4.43 5.41 0.54
N ASP A 30 -5.57 5.46 -0.14
CA ASP A 30 -6.88 5.76 0.44
C ASP A 30 -7.80 4.55 0.28
N LYS A 31 -8.95 4.53 0.98
CA LYS A 31 -9.87 3.39 1.06
C LYS A 31 -10.11 2.58 -0.22
N ASP A 32 -10.18 3.24 -1.38
CA ASP A 32 -10.52 2.60 -2.66
C ASP A 32 -9.40 2.68 -3.71
N SER A 33 -8.30 3.41 -3.47
CA SER A 33 -7.33 3.74 -4.53
C SER A 33 -5.94 4.04 -4.01
N LEU A 34 -4.95 3.61 -4.80
CA LEU A 34 -3.55 3.97 -4.67
C LEU A 34 -3.23 5.06 -5.70
N TYR A 35 -2.48 6.08 -5.30
CA TYR A 35 -2.08 7.18 -6.17
C TYR A 35 -0.56 7.31 -6.18
N TYR A 36 0.07 7.26 -7.34
CA TYR A 36 1.46 7.65 -7.50
C TYR A 36 1.52 9.18 -7.56
N VAL A 37 2.08 9.80 -6.52
CA VAL A 37 2.00 11.26 -6.33
C VAL A 37 3.11 12.02 -7.05
N ASP A 38 4.15 11.31 -7.47
CA ASP A 38 5.28 11.79 -8.25
C ASP A 38 5.06 11.68 -9.77
N GLU A 39 4.02 10.94 -10.20
CA GLU A 39 3.66 10.79 -11.61
C GLU A 39 2.67 11.87 -12.08
N TYR A 40 2.83 12.30 -13.35
CA TYR A 40 1.89 13.19 -14.02
C TYR A 40 1.41 12.59 -15.35
N PRO A 41 0.09 12.43 -15.56
CA PRO A 41 -1.00 12.75 -14.64
C PRO A 41 -1.02 11.81 -13.42
N ILE A 42 -1.49 12.30 -12.28
CA ILE A 42 -1.72 11.44 -11.10
C ILE A 42 -2.82 10.44 -11.46
N VAL A 43 -2.47 9.15 -11.48
CA VAL A 43 -3.40 8.07 -11.80
C VAL A 43 -3.92 7.42 -10.51
N ALA A 44 -5.24 7.30 -10.42
CA ALA A 44 -5.90 6.53 -9.37
C ALA A 44 -5.91 5.06 -9.78
N VAL A 45 -5.15 4.22 -9.07
CA VAL A 45 -5.09 2.78 -9.32
C VAL A 45 -6.02 2.07 -8.34
N PRO A 46 -7.08 1.40 -8.82
CA PRO A 46 -7.98 0.67 -7.96
C PRO A 46 -7.27 -0.55 -7.36
N TYR A 47 -7.64 -0.90 -6.13
CA TYR A 47 -7.17 -2.12 -5.49
C TYR A 47 -8.29 -2.78 -4.69
N GLN A 48 -8.09 -4.05 -4.33
CA GLN A 48 -9.00 -4.81 -3.46
C GLN A 48 -8.26 -5.48 -2.31
N PHE A 49 -8.88 -5.54 -1.13
CA PHE A 49 -8.35 -6.29 0.01
C PHE A 49 -8.95 -7.69 0.10
N ALA A 50 -8.09 -8.67 0.36
CA ALA A 50 -8.44 -10.01 0.80
C ALA A 50 -7.60 -10.36 2.02
N GLY A 51 -8.13 -10.09 3.23
CA GLY A 51 -7.40 -10.28 4.48
C GLY A 51 -6.22 -9.31 4.63
N ASP A 52 -5.00 -9.85 4.63
CA ASP A 52 -3.74 -9.11 4.68
C ASP A 52 -3.14 -8.86 3.28
N SER A 53 -3.85 -9.23 2.22
CA SER A 53 -3.37 -9.10 0.84
C SER A 53 -4.10 -7.97 0.12
N MET A 54 -3.36 -7.15 -0.62
CA MET A 54 -3.84 -6.07 -1.47
C MET A 54 -3.59 -6.44 -2.93
N THR A 55 -4.65 -6.51 -3.72
CA THR A 55 -4.57 -6.78 -5.15
C THR A 55 -4.69 -5.48 -5.92
N ILE A 56 -3.63 -5.10 -6.64
CA ILE A 56 -3.58 -3.92 -7.49
C ILE A 56 -3.81 -4.36 -8.93
N VAL A 57 -4.74 -3.71 -9.63
CA VAL A 57 -5.02 -3.98 -11.04
C VAL A 57 -4.61 -2.75 -11.85
N GLY A 58 -3.61 -2.91 -12.72
CA GLY A 58 -3.08 -1.82 -13.55
C GLY A 58 -2.63 -2.34 -14.91
N ASP A 59 -2.94 -1.60 -15.98
CA ASP A 59 -2.47 -1.81 -17.37
C ASP A 59 -2.48 -3.27 -17.89
N GLY A 60 -3.50 -4.05 -17.49
CA GLY A 60 -3.70 -5.43 -17.93
C GLY A 60 -3.05 -6.49 -17.04
N ASP A 61 -2.27 -6.09 -16.03
CA ASP A 61 -1.66 -6.96 -15.05
C ASP A 61 -2.32 -6.84 -13.67
N THR A 62 -2.24 -7.93 -12.92
CA THR A 62 -2.70 -8.00 -11.54
C THR A 62 -1.52 -8.35 -10.65
N ILE A 63 -1.23 -7.47 -9.69
CA ILE A 63 -0.15 -7.67 -8.73
C ILE A 63 -0.76 -7.85 -7.35
N VAL A 64 -0.51 -9.00 -6.73
CA VAL A 64 -0.89 -9.27 -5.34
C VAL A 64 0.26 -8.89 -4.43
N GLN A 65 -0.02 -8.03 -3.45
CA GLN A 65 0.89 -7.59 -2.41
C GLN A 65 0.42 -8.11 -1.05
N HIS A 66 1.23 -8.92 -0.38
CA HIS A 66 1.03 -9.27 1.02
C HIS A 66 1.49 -8.11 1.90
N ILE A 67 0.58 -7.58 2.69
CA ILE A 67 0.75 -6.40 3.53
C ILE A 67 1.07 -6.83 4.96
N SER A 68 2.17 -6.32 5.49
CA SER A 68 2.50 -6.46 6.91
C SER A 68 3.13 -5.17 7.43
N PHE A 69 3.17 -5.02 8.75
CA PHE A 69 3.79 -3.88 9.40
C PHE A 69 4.89 -4.33 10.36
N ARG A 70 6.06 -3.69 10.27
CA ARG A 70 7.15 -3.80 11.24
C ARG A 70 7.31 -2.47 11.95
N LYS A 71 6.80 -2.36 13.17
CA LYS A 71 6.52 -1.04 13.78
C LYS A 71 5.72 -0.22 12.77
N ASP A 72 6.12 1.00 12.45
CA ASP A 72 5.42 1.88 11.51
C ASP A 72 5.83 1.69 10.05
N THR A 73 6.78 0.79 9.76
CA THR A 73 7.17 0.48 8.39
C THR A 73 6.15 -0.46 7.75
N LEU A 74 5.56 -0.02 6.66
CA LEU A 74 4.77 -0.84 5.75
C LEU A 74 5.71 -1.75 4.96
N VAL A 75 5.42 -3.05 4.96
CA VAL A 75 6.15 -4.05 4.20
C VAL A 75 5.18 -4.69 3.22
N MET A 76 5.44 -4.48 1.93
CA MET A 76 4.71 -5.13 0.84
C MET A 76 5.58 -6.22 0.24
N LYS A 77 5.05 -7.44 0.17
CA LYS A 77 5.70 -8.55 -0.51
C LYS A 77 4.86 -8.97 -1.71
N ASN A 78 5.42 -8.89 -2.91
CA ASN A 78 4.70 -9.30 -4.10
C ASN A 78 4.68 -10.84 -4.26
N GLN A 79 3.85 -11.32 -5.18
CA GLN A 79 3.72 -12.75 -5.50
C GLN A 79 5.01 -13.42 -6.01
N TRP A 80 5.98 -12.65 -6.51
CA TRP A 80 7.28 -13.14 -6.97
C TRP A 80 8.32 -13.24 -5.85
N GLY A 81 8.00 -12.69 -4.67
CA GLY A 81 8.86 -12.74 -3.49
C GLY A 81 9.64 -11.45 -3.22
N ASP A 82 9.54 -10.43 -4.07
CA ASP A 82 10.19 -9.14 -3.83
C ASP A 82 9.53 -8.43 -2.67
N VAL A 83 10.35 -7.74 -1.88
CA VAL A 83 9.92 -7.03 -0.68
C VAL A 83 10.26 -5.56 -0.81
N SER A 84 9.24 -4.73 -0.68
CA SER A 84 9.35 -3.28 -0.63
C SER A 84 8.94 -2.78 0.76
N CYS A 85 9.76 -1.90 1.31
CA CYS A 85 9.55 -1.31 2.63
C CYS A 85 9.26 0.18 2.49
N PHE A 86 8.24 0.68 3.18
CA PHE A 86 7.83 2.07 3.14
C PHE A 86 7.64 2.65 4.53
N VAL A 87 8.02 3.91 4.70
CA VAL A 87 7.82 4.68 5.92
C VAL A 87 6.67 5.68 5.73
N PRO A 88 5.88 5.95 6.78
CA PRO A 88 4.78 6.90 6.67
C PRO A 88 5.33 8.32 6.55
N VAL A 89 4.74 9.10 5.65
CA VAL A 89 5.00 10.53 5.51
C VAL A 89 3.92 11.29 6.29
N LYS A 90 4.34 12.27 7.09
CA LYS A 90 3.45 13.12 7.89
C LYS A 90 2.94 14.31 7.10
#